data_AF-A0A536PZ86-F1
#
_entry.id   AF-A0A536PZ86-F1
#
_cell.length_a   1.000
_cell.length_b   1.000
_cell.length_c   1.000
_cell.angle_alpha   90.00
_cell.angle_beta   90.00
_cell.angle_gamma   90.00
#
_symmetry.space_group_name_H-M   'P 1'
#
loop_
_entity.id
_entity.type
_entity.pdbx_description
1 polymer ?
#
loop_
_entity_poly.entity_id
_entity_poly.type
_entity_poly.pdbx_seq_one_letter_code
_entity_poly.pdbx_strand_id
1 'polypeptide(L)'
;MCGISKTTTLEHGDWLTLGEASRILGVDPDTLRRWADNGKIDVFTTPGGHRRFLRASIDAMLPRPRHARRQSLTALGEPPDRIAAEFRRRVRVDMVTQDWYSR
;
A
#
# COMPACT_ATOMS: atom_id res chain seq x y z
N MET A 1 -13.28 32.53 -3.31
CA MET A 1 -12.66 31.40 -2.59
C MET A 1 -13.52 30.17 -2.80
N CYS A 2 -13.11 29.26 -3.68
CA CYS A 2 -13.82 27.99 -3.88
C CYS A 2 -12.80 26.87 -3.65
N GLY A 3 -12.92 26.21 -2.49
CA GLY A 3 -12.22 24.97 -2.21
C GLY A 3 -13.07 23.82 -2.72
N ILE A 4 -12.49 22.98 -3.57
CA ILE A 4 -13.03 21.67 -3.90
C ILE A 4 -11.89 20.66 -3.78
N SER A 5 -12.12 19.70 -2.90
CA SER A 5 -11.23 18.64 -2.48
C SER A 5 -10.79 17.75 -3.64
N LYS A 6 -9.52 17.34 -3.57
CA LYS A 6 -8.83 16.29 -4.35
C LYS A 6 -9.78 15.26 -5.00
N THR A 7 -10.06 15.42 -6.28
CA THR A 7 -10.36 14.29 -7.14
C THR A 7 -9.02 13.75 -7.61
N THR A 8 -8.62 12.59 -7.08
CA THR A 8 -7.50 11.80 -7.59
C THR A 8 -7.81 11.50 -9.05
N THR A 9 -7.25 12.29 -9.94
CA THR A 9 -7.35 12.11 -11.38
C THR A 9 -6.68 10.76 -11.71
N LEU A 10 -7.49 9.73 -11.91
CA LEU A 10 -7.07 8.47 -12.53
C LEU A 10 -6.92 8.73 -14.03
N GLU A 11 -5.96 9.57 -14.38
CA GLU A 11 -5.68 9.93 -15.77
C GLU A 11 -4.70 8.91 -16.33
N HIS A 12 -5.20 8.10 -17.27
CA HIS A 12 -4.46 7.53 -18.40
C HIS A 12 -3.28 6.58 -18.10
N GLY A 13 -3.51 5.28 -18.31
CA GLY A 13 -2.61 4.42 -19.10
C GLY A 13 -1.14 4.26 -18.68
N ASP A 14 -0.73 4.66 -17.48
CA ASP A 14 0.67 4.58 -17.06
C ASP A 14 1.08 3.13 -16.76
N TRP A 15 1.62 2.49 -17.79
CA TRP A 15 2.24 1.18 -17.75
C TRP A 15 3.70 1.28 -17.31
N LEU A 16 3.95 0.90 -16.06
CA LEU A 16 5.27 0.90 -15.46
C LEU A 16 6.08 -0.32 -15.90
N THR A 17 7.38 -0.12 -16.07
CA THR A 17 8.34 -1.22 -16.15
C THR A 17 8.50 -1.90 -14.78
N LEU A 18 9.03 -3.13 -14.77
CA LEU A 18 9.31 -3.87 -13.54
C LEU A 18 10.14 -3.04 -12.54
N GLY A 19 11.19 -2.37 -13.02
CA GLY A 19 12.10 -1.60 -12.18
C GLY A 19 11.49 -0.29 -11.65
N GLU A 20 10.53 0.30 -12.34
CA GLU A 20 9.80 1.47 -11.83
C GLU A 20 8.80 1.03 -10.74
N ALA A 21 8.02 -0.01 -11.03
CA ALA A 21 7.06 -0.56 -10.09
C ALA A 21 7.74 -1.07 -8.81
N SER A 22 8.89 -1.73 -8.92
CA SER A 22 9.65 -2.21 -7.77
C SER A 22 10.14 -1.07 -6.88
N ARG A 23 10.65 0.02 -7.50
CA ARG A 23 11.07 1.23 -6.79
C ARG A 23 9.92 1.91 -6.06
N ILE A 24 8.73 1.97 -6.65
CA ILE A 24 7.55 2.56 -6.03
C ILE A 24 7.09 1.75 -4.81
N LEU A 25 7.07 0.42 -4.94
CA LEU A 25 6.68 -0.47 -3.84
C LEU A 25 7.77 -0.65 -2.78
N GLY A 26 9.02 -0.28 -3.09
CA GLY A 26 10.17 -0.52 -2.21
C GLY A 26 10.51 -2.00 -2.05
N VAL A 27 10.24 -2.81 -3.09
CA VAL A 27 10.52 -4.25 -3.10
C VAL A 27 11.56 -4.60 -4.15
N ASP A 28 12.19 -5.75 -4.00
CA ASP A 28 13.09 -6.29 -5.00
C ASP A 28 12.34 -6.67 -6.30
N PRO A 29 12.90 -6.43 -7.51
CA PRO A 29 12.28 -6.82 -8.78
C PRO A 29 11.87 -8.30 -8.87
N ASP A 30 12.61 -9.23 -8.26
CA ASP A 30 12.25 -10.66 -8.28
C ASP A 30 11.05 -10.95 -7.39
N THR A 31 10.89 -10.21 -6.29
CA THR A 31 9.68 -10.28 -5.45
C THR A 31 8.46 -9.82 -6.25
N LEU A 32 8.59 -8.71 -6.98
CA LEU A 32 7.52 -8.20 -7.83
C LEU A 32 7.19 -9.17 -8.99
N ARG A 33 8.21 -9.82 -9.57
CA ARG A 33 8.04 -10.86 -10.59
C ARG A 33 7.26 -12.05 -10.04
N ARG A 34 7.64 -12.57 -8.87
CA ARG A 34 6.92 -13.66 -8.18
C ARG A 34 5.48 -13.28 -7.86
N TRP A 35 5.19 -12.03 -7.51
CA TRP A 35 3.83 -11.58 -7.27
C TRP A 35 2.98 -11.55 -8.54
N ALA A 36 3.55 -11.10 -9.66
CA ALA A 36 2.90 -11.17 -10.96
C ALA A 36 2.66 -12.63 -11.40
N ASP A 37 3.63 -13.52 -11.22
CA ASP A 37 3.49 -14.96 -11.56
C ASP A 37 2.38 -15.64 -10.74
N ASN A 38 2.22 -15.22 -9.49
CA ASN A 38 1.17 -15.71 -8.60
C ASN A 38 -0.19 -14.99 -8.79
N GLY A 39 -0.30 -14.08 -9.76
CA GLY A 39 -1.54 -13.35 -10.03
C GLY A 39 -1.95 -12.35 -8.94
N LYS A 40 -1.01 -11.92 -8.08
CA LYS A 40 -1.29 -10.94 -7.02
C LYS A 40 -1.38 -9.50 -7.53
N ILE A 41 -0.86 -9.23 -8.73
CA ILE A 41 -0.84 -7.93 -9.38
C ILE A 41 -1.20 -8.11 -10.84
N ASP A 42 -2.06 -7.22 -11.35
CA ASP A 42 -2.40 -7.16 -12.77
C ASP A 42 -1.16 -6.78 -13.60
N VAL A 43 -0.80 -7.67 -14.52
CA VAL A 43 0.32 -7.51 -15.43
C VAL A 43 -0.15 -7.67 -16.87
N PHE A 44 0.37 -6.81 -17.73
CA PHE A 44 0.28 -6.96 -19.16
C PHE A 44 1.62 -7.40 -19.71
N THR A 45 1.64 -8.48 -20.50
CA THR A 45 2.86 -8.97 -21.14
C THR A 45 2.81 -8.58 -22.61
N THR A 46 3.82 -7.84 -23.06
CA THR A 46 3.94 -7.51 -24.49
C THR A 46 4.31 -8.76 -25.29
N PRO A 47 4.08 -8.80 -26.61
CA PRO A 47 4.48 -9.95 -27.45
C PRO A 47 5.97 -10.33 -27.35
N GLY A 48 6.84 -9.38 -26.97
CA GLY A 48 8.26 -9.61 -26.72
C GLY A 48 8.61 -10.14 -25.32
N GLY A 49 7.62 -10.49 -24.49
CA GLY A 49 7.83 -11.08 -23.16
C GLY A 49 8.13 -10.08 -22.04
N HIS A 50 8.07 -8.77 -22.30
CA HIS A 50 8.27 -7.75 -21.27
C HIS A 50 6.99 -7.53 -20.49
N ARG A 51 7.13 -7.43 -19.16
CA ARG A 51 6.00 -7.17 -18.25
C ARG A 51 5.80 -5.68 -18.04
N ARG A 52 4.54 -5.27 -18.10
CA ARG A 52 4.06 -3.92 -17.83
C ARG A 52 3.06 -3.97 -16.70
N PHE A 53 3.23 -3.07 -15.74
CA PHE A 53 2.43 -3.01 -14.52
C PHE A 53 1.56 -1.77 -14.55
N LEU A 54 0.26 -1.93 -14.30
CA LEU A 54 -0.63 -0.78 -14.26
C LEU A 54 -0.32 0.05 -13.02
N ARG A 55 -0.05 1.35 -13.18
CA ARG A 55 0.24 2.24 -12.05
C ARG A 55 -0.83 2.19 -10.96
N ALA A 56 -2.11 2.15 -11.34
CA ALA A 56 -3.21 2.02 -10.39
C ALA A 56 -3.13 0.75 -9.53
N SER A 57 -2.77 -0.40 -10.12
CA SER A 57 -2.62 -1.66 -9.39
C SER A 57 -1.42 -1.60 -8.43
N ILE A 58 -0.34 -0.94 -8.83
CA ILE A 58 0.83 -0.69 -7.96
C ILE A 58 0.46 0.22 -6.78
N ASP A 59 -0.20 1.34 -7.05
CA ASP A 59 -0.60 2.29 -5.99
C ASP A 59 -1.63 1.68 -5.03
N ALA A 60 -2.49 0.76 -5.50
CA ALA A 60 -3.45 0.03 -4.67
C ALA A 60 -2.80 -0.90 -3.64
N MET A 61 -1.55 -1.34 -3.89
CA MET A 61 -0.78 -2.14 -2.93
C MET A 61 -0.12 -1.32 -1.83
N LEU A 62 0.00 -0.01 -2.00
CA LEU A 62 0.59 0.84 -0.99
C LEU A 62 -0.33 0.92 0.24
N PRO A 63 0.22 0.92 1.46
CA PRO A 63 -0.58 1.06 2.67
C PRO A 63 -1.39 2.36 2.59
N ARG A 64 -2.73 2.24 2.56
CA ARG A 64 -3.57 3.42 2.66
C ARG A 64 -3.34 4.06 4.03
N PRO A 65 -2.94 5.34 4.10
CA PRO A 65 -2.84 6.01 5.38
C PRO A 65 -4.22 5.96 6.03
N ARG A 66 -4.30 5.32 7.21
CA ARG A 66 -5.52 5.21 8.02
C ARG A 66 -5.86 6.58 8.62
N HIS A 67 -6.18 7.54 7.77
CA HIS A 67 -6.26 8.95 8.12
C HIS A 67 -7.55 9.27 8.90
N ALA A 68 -8.65 8.57 8.59
CA ALA A 68 -9.97 8.89 9.15
C ALA A 68 -10.13 8.54 10.65
N ARG A 69 -9.65 7.36 11.10
CA ARG A 69 -9.83 6.93 12.50
C ARG A 69 -8.91 7.65 13.49
N ARG A 70 -7.71 8.07 13.05
CA ARG A 70 -6.78 8.82 13.90
C ARG A 70 -7.25 10.26 14.11
N GLN A 71 -7.75 10.90 13.05
CA GLN A 71 -8.29 12.25 13.13
C GLN A 71 -9.53 12.34 14.02
N SER A 72 -10.44 11.35 13.95
CA SER A 72 -11.64 11.36 14.78
C SER A 72 -11.34 11.25 16.28
N LEU A 73 -10.32 10.48 16.69
CA LEU A 73 -9.97 10.32 18.10
C LEU A 73 -9.26 11.54 18.68
N THR A 74 -8.35 12.16 17.92
CA THR A 74 -7.72 13.43 18.31
C THR A 74 -8.74 14.58 18.33
N ALA A 75 -9.69 14.59 17.39
CA ALA A 75 -10.76 15.59 17.34
C ALA A 75 -11.76 15.49 18.51
N LEU A 76 -11.88 14.32 19.15
CA LEU A 76 -12.72 14.11 20.33
C LEU A 76 -12.03 14.46 21.66
N GLY A 77 -10.82 15.02 21.62
CA GLY A 77 -10.11 15.50 22.82
C GLY A 77 -9.42 14.41 23.64
N GLU A 78 -9.27 13.19 23.12
CA GLU A 78 -8.48 12.16 23.80
C GLU A 78 -6.99 12.52 23.69
N PRO A 79 -6.24 12.60 24.81
CA PRO A 79 -4.85 12.97 24.77
C PRO A 79 -4.04 11.97 23.91
N PRO A 80 -3.18 12.44 23.00
CA PRO A 80 -2.45 11.60 22.04
C PRO A 80 -1.67 10.46 22.70
N ASP A 81 -1.24 10.68 23.94
CA ASP A 81 -0.42 9.79 24.75
C ASP A 81 -1.18 8.51 25.12
N ARG A 82 -2.50 8.62 25.36
CA ARG A 82 -3.36 7.50 25.74
C ARG A 82 -3.69 6.61 24.54
N ILE A 83 -3.97 7.23 23.39
CA ILE A 83 -4.14 6.52 22.10
C ILE A 83 -2.84 5.79 21.72
N ALA A 84 -1.69 6.45 21.89
CA ALA A 84 -0.38 5.87 21.61
C ALA A 84 -0.02 4.73 22.58
N ALA A 85 -0.39 4.84 23.86
CA ALA A 85 -0.19 3.77 24.84
C ALA A 85 -1.04 2.54 24.51
N GLU A 86 -2.32 2.73 24.17
CA GLU A 86 -3.20 1.61 23.83
C GLU A 86 -2.85 0.96 22.50
N PHE A 87 -2.48 1.74 21.48
CA PHE A 87 -1.99 1.21 20.21
C PHE A 87 -0.70 0.40 20.40
N ARG A 88 0.27 0.90 21.20
CA ARG A 88 1.49 0.14 21.54
C ARG A 88 1.17 -1.16 22.27
N ARG A 89 0.18 -1.16 23.17
CA ARG A 89 -0.27 -2.37 23.88
C ARG A 89 -0.85 -3.39 22.91
N ARG A 90 -1.70 -2.97 21.96
CA ARG A 90 -2.35 -3.86 20.98
C ARG A 90 -1.38 -4.37 19.91
N VAL A 91 -0.54 -3.52 19.33
CA VAL A 91 0.46 -3.95 18.33
C VAL A 91 1.45 -4.96 18.93
N ARG A 92 1.83 -4.78 20.19
CA ARG A 92 2.69 -5.74 20.90
C ARG A 92 2.02 -7.11 21.08
N VAL A 93 0.70 -7.17 21.21
CA VAL A 93 -0.04 -8.43 21.34
C VAL A 93 -0.23 -9.07 19.95
N ASP A 94 -0.64 -8.29 18.95
CA ASP A 94 -0.88 -8.79 17.59
C ASP A 94 0.40 -9.28 16.89
N MET A 95 1.56 -8.67 17.17
CA MET A 95 2.85 -9.14 16.64
C MET A 95 3.34 -10.45 17.28
N VAL A 96 2.93 -10.77 18.52
CA VAL A 96 3.34 -12.00 19.21
C VAL A 96 2.51 -13.21 18.75
N THR A 97 1.30 -12.98 18.23
CA THR A 97 0.41 -14.05 17.74
C THR A 97 0.59 -14.38 16.25
N GLN A 98 1.59 -13.79 15.60
CA GLN A 98 1.85 -13.98 14.18
C GLN A 98 2.92 -15.05 13.97
N ASP A 99 2.47 -16.29 13.74
CA ASP A 99 3.22 -17.53 13.45
C ASP A 99 3.92 -17.49 12.06
N TRP A 100 4.66 -16.40 11.78
CA TRP A 100 5.18 -16.04 10.46
C TRP A 100 6.36 -16.90 9.95
N TYR A 101 6.77 -17.94 10.66
CA TYR A 101 7.82 -18.89 10.24
C TYR A 101 7.47 -20.34 10.57
N SER A 102 6.21 -20.75 10.37
CA SER A 102 5.84 -22.16 10.35
C SER A 102 5.53 -22.62 8.93
N ARG A 103 6.59 -22.87 8.15
CA ARG A 103 6.64 -23.92 7.14
C ARG A 103 8.06 -24.22 6.69
#